data_AF-A0A920JWD5-F1
#
_entry.id   AF-A0A920JWD5-F1
#
_cell.length_a   1.000
_cell.length_b   1.000
_cell.length_c   1.000
_cell.angle_alpha   90.00
_cell.angle_beta   90.00
_cell.angle_gamma   90.00
#
_symmetry.space_group_name_H-M   'P 1'
#
loop_
_entity.id
_entity.type
_entity.pdbx_description
1 polymer ?
#
loop_
_entity_poly.entity_id
_entity_poly.type
_entity_poly.pdbx_seq_one_letter_code
_entity_poly.pdbx_strand_id
1 'polypeptide(L)' 'MKSGGIFHFVSDWKPYADSVIEISENSDLFVNTALNGKFTDKPDYRPMTKFEKRGIQLGHSIWEIILQKIEEVDKNE' A
#
# COMPACT_ATOMS: atom_id res chain seq x y z
N MET A 1 -11.77 9.73 -2.55
CA MET A 1 -11.38 9.08 -3.83
C MET A 1 -12.62 8.60 -4.57
N LYS A 2 -12.58 8.61 -5.90
CA LYS A 2 -13.57 7.93 -6.75
C LYS A 2 -13.34 6.41 -6.69
N SER A 3 -14.37 5.64 -7.02
CA SER A 3 -14.22 4.19 -7.25
C SER A 3 -13.10 3.92 -8.28
N GLY A 4 -12.36 2.84 -8.07
CA GLY A 4 -11.19 2.46 -8.86
C GLY A 4 -9.94 3.29 -8.60
N GLY A 5 -10.02 4.32 -7.75
CA GLY A 5 -8.86 5.14 -7.39
C GLY A 5 -7.79 4.31 -6.67
N ILE A 6 -6.52 4.65 -6.90
CA ILE A 6 -5.38 3.99 -6.26
C ILE A 6 -4.86 4.81 -5.08
N PHE A 7 -4.72 4.15 -3.94
CA PHE A 7 -4.00 4.66 -2.77
C PHE A 7 -2.67 3.92 -2.67
N HIS A 8 -1.59 4.63 -2.99
CA HIS A 8 -0.23 4.09 -2.95
C HIS A 8 0.49 4.64 -1.73
N PHE A 9 0.82 3.75 -0.79
CA PHE A 9 1.51 4.06 0.45
C PHE A 9 2.88 3.37 0.47
N VAL A 10 3.89 4.08 0.99
CA VAL A 10 5.26 3.58 1.09
C VAL A 10 5.81 3.96 2.45
N SER A 11 6.43 2.99 3.13
CA SER A 11 7.06 3.21 4.44
C SER A 11 8.38 2.47 4.53
N ASP A 12 9.30 2.98 5.34
CA ASP A 12 10.54 2.33 5.78
C ASP A 12 10.43 1.83 7.24
N TRP A 13 9.21 1.62 7.74
CA TRP A 13 8.95 1.06 9.06
C TRP A 13 7.89 -0.05 9.02
N LYS A 14 8.33 -1.31 9.18
CA LYS A 14 7.49 -2.52 9.09
C LYS A 14 6.19 -2.46 9.92
N PRO A 15 6.21 -2.11 11.22
CA PRO A 15 4.99 -2.12 12.03
C PRO A 15 3.94 -1.14 11.51
N TYR A 16 4.37 0.02 10.99
CA TYR A 16 3.44 0.98 10.43
C TYR A 16 2.84 0.47 9.12
N ALA A 17 3.66 -0.14 8.26
CA ALA A 17 3.20 -0.80 7.05
C ALA A 17 2.18 -1.93 7.38
N ASP A 18 2.43 -2.72 8.42
CA ASP A 18 1.49 -3.74 8.89
C ASP A 18 0.17 -3.16 9.38
N SER A 19 0.19 -2.08 10.16
CA SER A 19 -1.03 -1.41 10.59
C SER A 19 -1.87 -0.90 9.41
N VAL A 20 -1.23 -0.39 8.35
CA VAL A 20 -1.96 0.03 7.14
C VAL A 20 -2.64 -1.16 6.46
N ILE A 21 -1.95 -2.31 6.37
CA ILE A 21 -2.56 -3.53 5.85
C ILE A 21 -3.74 -3.97 6.72
N GLU A 22 -3.58 -4.02 8.03
CA GLU A 22 -4.64 -4.42 8.96
C GLU A 22 -5.86 -3.51 8.84
N ILE A 23 -5.66 -2.19 8.76
CA ILE A 23 -6.77 -1.24 8.54
C ILE A 23 -7.45 -1.51 7.20
N SER A 24 -6.69 -1.77 6.14
CA SER A 24 -7.26 -2.06 4.82
C SER A 24 -8.02 -3.39 4.78
N GLU A 25 -7.52 -4.43 5.45
CA GLU A 25 -8.16 -5.76 5.52
C GLU A 25 -9.50 -5.70 6.29
N ASN A 26 -9.65 -4.74 7.21
CA ASN A 26 -10.88 -4.49 7.96
C ASN A 26 -11.78 -3.42 7.32
N SER A 27 -11.47 -2.94 6.12
CA SER A 27 -12.22 -1.89 5.44
C SER A 27 -12.99 -2.43 4.23
N ASP A 28 -14.29 -2.15 4.16
CA ASP A 28 -15.11 -2.43 2.97
C ASP A 28 -14.86 -1.43 1.81
N LEU A 29 -13.92 -0.49 1.97
CA LEU A 29 -13.68 0.58 0.98
C LEU A 29 -12.47 0.31 0.09
N PHE A 30 -11.57 -0.60 0.49
CA PHE A 30 -10.30 -0.82 -0.17
C PHE A 30 -10.00 -2.30 -0.35
N VAL A 31 -9.41 -2.63 -1.49
CA VAL A 31 -8.83 -3.96 -1.75
C VAL A 31 -7.33 -3.85 -1.95
N ASN A 32 -6.57 -4.76 -1.33
CA ASN A 32 -5.13 -4.85 -1.56
C ASN A 32 -4.86 -5.50 -2.91
N THR A 33 -3.97 -4.90 -3.70
CA THR A 33 -3.61 -5.35 -5.06
C THR A 33 -2.33 -6.18 -5.13
N ALA A 34 -1.71 -6.48 -3.98
CA ALA A 34 -0.53 -7.33 -3.93
C ALA A 34 -0.79 -8.73 -4.50
N LEU A 35 0.04 -9.16 -5.46
CA LEU A 35 -0.06 -10.47 -6.09
C LEU A 35 0.43 -11.60 -5.16
N ASN A 36 1.48 -11.32 -4.38
CA ASN A 36 2.15 -12.30 -3.53
C ASN A 36 2.32 -11.74 -2.10
N GLY A 37 1.35 -12.04 -1.23
CA GLY A 37 1.39 -11.62 0.18
C GLY A 37 0.72 -10.27 0.43
N LYS A 38 1.26 -9.49 1.37
CA LYS A 38 0.66 -8.23 1.86
C LYS A 38 1.24 -6.97 1.20
N PHE A 39 2.45 -7.03 0.68
CA PHE A 39 3.17 -5.88 0.13
C PHE A 39 3.36 -6.04 -1.38
N THR A 40 3.39 -4.92 -2.10
CA THR A 40 3.66 -4.90 -3.54
C THR A 40 5.15 -4.71 -3.80
N ASP A 41 5.63 -5.18 -4.94
CA ASP A 41 6.92 -4.72 -5.45
C ASP A 41 6.85 -3.23 -5.81
N LYS A 42 8.00 -2.55 -5.77
CA LYS A 42 8.12 -1.15 -6.19
C LYS A 42 7.76 -1.03 -7.68
N PRO A 43 6.71 -0.27 -8.06
CA PRO A 43 6.32 -0.13 -9.45
C PRO A 43 7.33 0.69 -10.26
N ASP A 44 7.47 0.38 -11.54
CA ASP A 44 8.41 1.07 -12.47
C ASP A 44 8.12 2.57 -12.61
N TYR A 45 6.84 2.96 -12.51
CA TYR A 45 6.45 4.38 -12.60
C TYR A 45 6.85 5.20 -11.37
N ARG A 46 7.17 4.56 -10.24
CA ARG A 46 7.50 5.27 -9.01
C ARG A 46 9.00 5.58 -9.01
N PRO A 47 9.43 6.85 -9.14
CA PRO A 47 10.85 7.17 -9.02
C PRO A 47 11.33 6.91 -7.58
N MET A 48 12.57 6.46 -7.43
CA MET A 48 13.20 6.32 -6.11
C MET A 48 13.63 7.69 -5.58
N THR A 49 13.33 7.98 -4.32
CA THR A 49 13.74 9.22 -3.66
C THR A 49 15.17 9.12 -3.13
N LYS A 50 15.79 10.28 -2.84
CA LYS A 50 17.15 10.33 -2.25
C LYS A 50 17.20 9.66 -0.87
N PHE A 51 16.13 9.74 -0.08
CA PHE A 51 16.03 9.13 1.25
C PHE A 51 15.99 7.61 1.16
N GLU A 52 15.17 7.06 0.25
CA GLU A 52 15.09 5.61 0.01
C GLU A 52 16.42 5.04 -0.48
N LYS A 53 17.09 5.73 -1.42
CA LYS A 53 18.41 5.30 -1.90
C LYS A 53 19.42 5.19 -0.76
N ARG A 54 19.44 6.18 0.14
CA ARG A 54 20.30 6.16 1.34
C ARG A 54 19.88 5.06 2.31
N GLY A 55 18.59 4.86 2.53
CA GLY A 55 18.06 3.80 3.41
C GLY A 55 18.47 2.41 2.92
N ILE A 56 18.30 2.12 1.63
CA ILE A 56 18.70 0.84 1.02
C ILE A 56 20.22 0.62 1.17
N GLN A 57 21.04 1.65 0.97
CA GLN A 57 22.49 1.56 1.19
C GLN A 57 22.87 1.25 2.64
N LEU A 58 22.01 1.60 3.60
CA LEU A 58 22.16 1.30 5.02
C LEU A 58 21.47 -0.02 5.42
N GLY A 59 20.90 -0.77 4.47
CA GLY A 59 20.22 -2.05 4.72
C GLY A 59 18.77 -1.91 5.20
N HIS A 60 18.17 -0.72 5.08
CA HIS A 60 16.76 -0.54 5.41
C HIS A 60 15.88 -1.17 4.31
N SER A 61 14.85 -1.89 4.73
CA SER A 61 13.79 -2.36 3.85
C SER A 61 12.76 -1.26 3.61
N ILE A 62 12.08 -1.33 2.46
CA ILE A 62 10.99 -0.43 2.10
C ILE A 62 9.78 -1.29 1.81
N TRP A 63 8.64 -0.89 2.34
CA TRP A 63 7.36 -1.57 2.21
C TRP A 63 6.43 -0.73 1.34
N GLU A 64 6.05 -1.27 0.20
CA GLU A 64 5.09 -0.65 -0.73
C GLU A 64 3.73 -1.31 -0.56
N ILE A 65 2.68 -0.51 -0.54
CA ILE A 65 1.28 -0.96 -0.44
C ILE A 65 0.48 -0.22 -1.49
N ILE A 66 -0.25 -0.96 -2.31
CA ILE A 66 -1.17 -0.39 -3.31
C ILE A 66 -2.56 -0.93 -3.03
N LEU A 67 -3.44 -0.03 -2.62
CA LEU A 67 -4.85 -0.31 -2.39
C LEU A 67 -5.68 0.32 -3.52
N GLN A 68 -6.69 -0.40 -3.97
CA GLN A 68 -7.68 0.14 -4.89
C GLN A 68 -8.98 0.42 -4.12
N LYS A 69 -9.53 1.63 -4.27
CA LYS A 69 -10.85 1.94 -3.73
C LYS A 69 -11.91 1.18 -4.52
N ILE A 70 -12.77 0.45 -3.83
CA ILE A 70 -13.91 -0.25 -4.43
C ILE A 70 -15.19 0.60 -4.32
N GLU A 71 -16.23 0.22 -5.06
CA GLU A 71 -17.55 0.84 -4.94
C GLU A 71 -18.15 0.50 -3.58
N GLU A 72 -18.78 1.49 -2.94
CA GLU A 72 -19.58 1.23 -1.75
C GLU A 72 -20.78 0.37 -2.17
N VAL A 73 -20.75 -0.90 -1.78
CA VAL A 73 -21.93 -1.76 -1.90
C VAL A 73 -22.90 -1.29 -0.84
N ASP A 74 -24.03 -0.71 -1.26
CA ASP A 74 -25.09 -0.22 -0.39
C ASP A 74 -25.62 -1.39 0.46
N LYS A 75 -25.20 -1.48 1.73
CA LYS A 75 -25.60 -2.53 2.69
C LYS A 75 -27.00 -2.26 3.26
N ASN A 76 -27.96 -1.96 2.39
CA ASN A 76 -29.37 -1.78 2.74
C ASN A 76 -30.21 -2.87 2.08
N GLU A 77 -30.21 -4.08 2.66
CA GLU A 77 -31.26 -5.08 2.48
C GLU A 77 -31.52 -5.81 3.80
#